data_AF-A0A533BL95-F1
#
_entry.id   AF-A0A533BL95-F1
#
_cell.length_a   1.000
_cell.length_b   1.000
_cell.length_c   1.000
_cell.angle_alpha   90.00
_cell.angle_beta   90.00
_cell.angle_gamma   90.00
#
_symmetry.space_group_name_H-M   'P 1'
#
loop_
_entity.id
_entity.type
_entity.pdbx_description
1 polymer ?
#
loop_
_entity_poly.entity_id
_entity_poly.type
_entity_poly.pdbx_seq_one_letter_code
_entity_poly.pdbx_strand_id
1 'polypeptide(L)'
;MLLPYELDGAMPGLRALPHAAVKGLMAIPSPTSYPEQARLYSRRLRELALRHARQPISAVSLEALSMDMPNGSHVAVEEGATMVRVGTAIFGARCA
;
A
#
# COMPACT_ATOMS: atom_id res chain seq x y z
N MET A 1 -6.75 -3.89 10.23
CA MET A 1 -6.65 -3.66 8.77
C MET A 1 -7.81 -2.75 8.42
N LEU A 2 -7.56 -1.55 7.88
CA LEU A 2 -8.62 -0.58 7.58
C LEU A 2 -9.23 -0.89 6.21
N LEU A 3 -10.55 -0.78 6.10
CA LEU A 3 -11.23 -0.76 4.81
C LEU A 3 -11.01 0.61 4.14
N PRO A 4 -11.01 0.67 2.79
CA PRO A 4 -10.74 1.92 2.06
C PRO A 4 -11.58 3.13 2.50
N TYR A 5 -12.85 2.92 2.86
CA TYR A 5 -13.77 3.98 3.26
C TYR A 5 -13.59 4.42 4.73
N GLU A 6 -12.83 3.68 5.54
CA GLU A 6 -12.58 4.01 6.94
C GLU A 6 -11.38 4.95 7.10
N LEU A 7 -10.58 5.12 6.04
CA LEU A 7 -9.35 5.92 6.09
C LEU A 7 -9.62 7.36 6.51
N ASP A 8 -10.65 8.00 5.93
CA ASP A 8 -11.05 9.38 6.23
C ASP A 8 -11.28 9.58 7.74
N GLY A 9 -12.00 8.64 8.37
CA GLY A 9 -12.30 8.69 9.80
C GLY A 9 -11.09 8.41 10.69
N ALA A 10 -10.09 7.67 10.20
CA ALA A 10 -8.87 7.37 10.92
C ALA A 10 -7.83 8.51 10.89
N MET A 11 -7.88 9.39 9.87
CA MET A 11 -6.89 10.45 9.67
C MET A 11 -6.65 11.37 10.88
N PRO A 12 -7.68 11.83 11.64
CA PRO A 12 -7.45 12.66 12.82
C PRO A 12 -6.61 11.94 13.89
N GLY A 13 -6.90 10.66 14.16
CA GLY A 13 -6.14 9.86 15.12
C GLY A 13 -4.71 9.61 14.67
N LEU A 14 -4.51 9.31 13.38
CA LEU A 14 -3.19 9.12 12.79
C LEU A 14 -2.31 10.38 12.86
N ARG A 15 -2.90 11.56 12.70
CA ARG A 15 -2.20 12.85 12.81
C ARG A 15 -1.82 13.22 14.23
N ALA A 16 -2.54 12.69 15.23
CA ALA A 16 -2.32 13.00 16.63
C ALA A 16 -1.22 12.13 17.28
N LEU A 17 -0.64 11.17 16.55
CA LEU A 17 0.41 10.29 17.06
C LEU A 17 1.72 11.07 17.29
N PRO A 18 2.22 11.21 18.53
CA PRO A 18 3.36 12.07 18.85
C PRO A 18 4.72 11.44 18.50
N HIS A 19 4.77 10.11 18.34
CA HIS A 19 6.01 9.35 18.16
C HIS A 19 6.00 8.46 16.92
N ALA A 20 5.00 8.63 16.03
CA ALA A 20 4.89 7.87 14.80
C ALA A 20 4.64 8.82 13.63
N ALA A 21 5.30 8.55 12.51
CA ALA A 21 5.06 9.24 11.26
C ALA A 21 4.43 8.25 10.28
N VAL A 22 3.22 8.55 9.82
CA VAL A 22 2.56 7.78 8.77
C VAL A 22 3.15 8.20 7.44
N LYS A 23 3.91 7.32 6.80
CA LYS A 23 4.64 7.60 5.55
C LYS A 23 3.97 7.07 4.29
N GLY A 24 2.90 6.30 4.41
CA GLY A 24 2.33 5.62 3.27
C GLY A 24 1.16 4.71 3.57
N LEU A 25 0.73 4.02 2.51
CA LEU A 25 -0.30 2.99 2.55
C LEU A 25 0.29 1.64 2.14
N MET A 26 -0.32 0.58 2.66
CA MET A 26 0.03 -0.80 2.35
C MET A 26 -1.23 -1.59 2.03
N ALA A 27 -1.19 -2.38 0.95
CA ALA A 27 -2.23 -3.34 0.64
C ALA A 27 -1.61 -4.72 0.36
N ILE A 28 -2.37 -5.74 0.76
CA ILE A 28 -2.15 -7.13 0.37
C ILE A 28 -3.44 -7.56 -0.35
N PRO A 29 -3.45 -7.65 -1.68
CA PRO A 29 -4.62 -8.13 -2.40
C PRO A 29 -4.84 -9.62 -2.08
N SER A 30 -6.10 -10.04 -2.08
CA SER A 30 -6.41 -11.47 -2.05
C SER A 30 -5.74 -12.19 -3.22
N PRO A 31 -5.28 -13.44 -3.04
CA PRO A 31 -4.73 -14.22 -4.13
C PRO A 31 -5.75 -14.28 -5.27
N THR A 32 -5.34 -13.84 -6.46
CA THR A 32 -6.18 -13.87 -7.66
C THR A 32 -5.36 -14.45 -8.81
N SER A 33 -6.01 -15.29 -9.61
CA SER A 33 -5.43 -15.83 -10.84
C SER A 33 -5.41 -14.79 -11.98
N TYR A 34 -6.04 -13.63 -11.79
CA TYR A 34 -6.21 -12.60 -12.82
C TYR A 34 -5.35 -11.36 -12.52
N PRO A 35 -4.27 -11.10 -13.28
CA PRO A 35 -3.37 -9.96 -13.07
C PRO A 35 -4.08 -8.60 -13.09
N GLU A 36 -5.09 -8.44 -13.95
CA GLU A 36 -5.88 -7.20 -14.06
C GLU A 36 -6.65 -6.87 -12.77
N GLN A 37 -7.06 -7.89 -11.99
CA GLN A 37 -7.70 -7.63 -10.70
C GLN A 37 -6.69 -7.07 -9.69
N ALA A 38 -5.45 -7.59 -9.68
CA ALA A 38 -4.38 -7.08 -8.83
C ALA A 38 -4.02 -5.61 -9.17
N ARG A 39 -4.10 -5.25 -10.46
CA ARG A 39 -3.91 -3.88 -10.94
C ARG A 39 -4.93 -2.91 -10.33
N LEU A 40 -6.21 -3.29 -10.30
CA LEU A 40 -7.28 -2.46 -9.72
C LEU A 40 -7.02 -2.13 -8.24
N TYR A 41 -6.48 -3.07 -7.46
CA TYR A 41 -6.14 -2.82 -6.06
C TYR A 41 -4.98 -1.82 -5.92
N SER A 42 -3.93 -2.01 -6.71
CA SER A 42 -2.74 -1.15 -6.72
C SER A 42 -3.10 0.29 -7.11
N ARG A 43 -3.91 0.45 -8.16
CA ARG A 43 -4.43 1.73 -8.61
C ARG A 43 -5.28 2.42 -7.54
N ARG A 44 -6.21 1.70 -6.92
CA ARG A 44 -7.06 2.24 -5.83
C ARG A 44 -6.25 2.71 -4.63
N LEU A 45 -5.17 2.00 -4.29
CA LEU A 45 -4.27 2.39 -3.20
C LEU A 45 -3.58 3.73 -3.50
N ARG A 46 -3.12 3.92 -4.74
CA ARG A 46 -2.54 5.18 -5.19
C ARG A 46 -3.57 6.31 -5.19
N GLU A 47 -4.79 6.06 -5.67
CA GLU A 47 -5.87 7.06 -5.66
C GLU A 47 -6.25 7.48 -4.23
N LEU A 48 -6.27 6.55 -3.27
CA LEU A 48 -6.42 6.87 -1.83
C LEU A 48 -5.29 7.78 -1.35
N ALA A 49 -4.04 7.41 -1.62
CA ALA A 49 -2.89 8.20 -1.20
C ALA A 49 -2.95 9.65 -1.74
N LEU A 50 -3.23 9.80 -3.05
CA LEU A 50 -3.33 11.11 -3.71
C LEU A 50 -4.46 11.98 -3.13
N ARG A 51 -5.59 11.38 -2.74
CA ARG A 51 -6.71 12.11 -2.11
C ARG A 51 -6.30 12.76 -0.78
N HIS A 52 -5.45 12.10 -0.01
CA HIS A 52 -4.99 12.59 1.30
C HIS A 52 -3.65 13.32 1.26
N ALA A 53 -2.91 13.27 0.15
CA ALA A 53 -1.61 13.93 -0.02
C ALA A 53 -1.69 15.47 0.07
N ARG A 54 -2.86 16.06 -0.18
CA ARG A 54 -3.05 17.53 -0.20
C ARG A 54 -3.16 18.19 1.17
N GLN A 55 -3.02 17.44 2.26
CA GLN A 55 -3.08 17.96 3.62
C GLN A 55 -1.81 17.60 4.40
N PRO A 56 -0.66 18.23 4.09
CA PRO A 56 0.60 17.98 4.79
C PRO A 56 0.50 18.58 6.21
N ILE A 57 -0.05 17.78 7.13
CA ILE A 57 0.10 17.98 8.56
C ILE A 57 1.25 17.06 8.98
N SER A 58 2.24 17.60 9.70
CA SER A 58 3.63 17.09 9.74
C SER A 58 3.84 15.61 10.07
N ALA A 59 2.85 14.93 10.68
CA ALA A 59 2.92 13.52 11.04
C ALA A 59 2.46 12.54 9.93
N VAL A 60 1.77 13.02 8.88
CA VAL A 60 1.23 12.14 7.83
C VAL A 60 1.63 12.63 6.44
N SER A 61 2.38 11.81 5.72
CA SER A 61 2.70 11.94 4.29
C SER A 61 2.37 10.61 3.62
N LEU A 62 1.50 10.54 2.62
CA LEU A 62 1.12 9.27 1.98
C LEU A 62 1.90 9.02 0.68
N GLU A 63 3.22 9.18 0.72
CA GLU A 63 4.09 9.06 -0.45
C GLU A 63 4.55 7.61 -0.68
N ALA A 64 4.67 6.83 0.39
CA ALA A 64 5.06 5.44 0.29
C ALA A 64 3.85 4.55 -0.08
N LEU A 65 3.99 3.75 -1.13
CA LEU A 65 3.00 2.78 -1.56
C LEU A 65 3.63 1.39 -1.51
N SER A 66 3.29 0.64 -0.48
CA SER A 66 3.80 -0.72 -0.26
C SER A 66 2.82 -1.76 -0.79
N MET A 67 3.16 -2.40 -1.89
CA MET A 67 2.28 -3.35 -2.58
C MET A 67 2.95 -4.73 -2.67
N ASP A 68 2.18 -5.78 -2.45
CA ASP A 68 2.55 -7.17 -2.77
C ASP A 68 1.84 -7.61 -4.04
N MET A 69 2.47 -8.52 -4.78
CA MET A 69 1.72 -9.37 -5.70
C MET A 69 2.21 -10.82 -5.68
N PRO A 70 1.28 -11.79 -5.63
CA PRO A 70 1.60 -13.21 -5.77
C PRO A 70 2.24 -13.60 -7.11
N ASN A 71 2.04 -12.80 -8.16
CA ASN A 71 2.29 -13.15 -9.56
C ASN A 71 3.15 -12.14 -10.33
N GLY A 72 3.91 -11.31 -9.62
CA GLY A 72 4.96 -10.48 -10.20
C GLY A 72 4.91 -9.02 -9.76
N SER A 73 6.06 -8.45 -9.43
CA SER A 73 6.23 -7.07 -8.97
C SER A 73 5.97 -6.00 -10.04
N HIS A 74 5.98 -6.37 -11.32
CA HIS A 74 5.94 -5.43 -12.45
C HIS A 74 4.68 -4.57 -12.46
N VAL A 75 3.50 -5.16 -12.28
CA VAL A 75 2.24 -4.40 -12.28
C VAL A 75 2.18 -3.42 -11.09
N ALA A 76 2.80 -3.74 -9.95
CA ALA A 76 2.79 -2.87 -8.78
C ALA A 76 3.65 -1.64 -9.04
N VAL A 77 4.82 -1.85 -9.65
CA VAL A 77 5.71 -0.77 -10.08
C VAL A 77 5.03 0.12 -11.13
N GLU A 78 4.37 -0.47 -12.13
CA GLU A 78 3.62 0.28 -13.16
C GLU A 78 2.52 1.16 -12.56
N GLU A 79 1.82 0.67 -11.53
CA GLU A 79 0.78 1.43 -10.83
C GLU A 79 1.34 2.45 -9.83
N GLY A 80 2.67 2.51 -9.64
CA GLY A 80 3.36 3.51 -8.83
C GLY A 80 3.74 3.05 -7.42
N ALA A 81 3.90 1.75 -7.17
CA ALA A 81 4.48 1.26 -5.94
C ALA A 81 5.89 1.83 -5.73
N THR A 82 6.15 2.32 -4.52
CA THR A 82 7.49 2.79 -4.12
C THR A 82 8.23 1.77 -3.26
N MET A 83 7.50 0.75 -2.76
CA MET A 83 8.07 -0.38 -2.05
C MET A 83 7.37 -1.67 -2.50
N VAL A 84 8.16 -2.61 -2.99
CA VAL A 84 7.71 -3.95 -3.37
C VAL A 84 8.24 -4.94 -2.35
N ARG A 85 7.38 -5.85 -1.90
CA ARG A 85 7.76 -6.92 -0.97
C ARG A 85 8.04 -8.19 -1.77
N VAL A 86 9.23 -8.76 -1.61
CA VAL A 86 9.67 -9.94 -2.39
C VAL A 86 10.28 -10.96 -1.43
N GLY A 87 9.66 -12.13 -1.34
CA GLY A 87 10.08 -13.22 -0.45
C GLY A 87 10.68 -14.41 -1.22
N THR A 88 9.81 -15.35 -1.60
CA THR A 88 10.18 -16.62 -2.27
C THR A 88 11.06 -16.43 -3.51
N ALA A 89 10.86 -15.35 -4.27
CA ALA A 89 11.68 -15.09 -5.45
C ALA A 89 13.14 -14.73 -5.12
N ILE A 90 13.43 -14.24 -3.90
CA ILE A 90 14.79 -13.96 -3.41
C ILE A 90 15.35 -15.16 -2.64
N PHE A 91 14.56 -15.73 -1.72
CA PHE A 91 15.06 -16.70 -0.74
C PHE A 91 14.70 -18.16 -1.06
N GLY A 92 13.91 -18.41 -2.11
CA GLY A 92 13.40 -19.74 -2.41
C GLY A 92 12.27 -20.19 -1.47
N ALA A 93 11.83 -21.43 -1.65
CA ALA A 93 10.85 -22.05 -0.76
C ALA A 93 11.46 -22.26 0.63
N ARG A 94 10.65 -22.18 1.68
CA ARG A 94 11.10 -22.53 3.02
C ARG A 94 11.41 -24.02 3.05
N CYS A 95 12.60 -24.40 3.51
CA CYS A 95 12.90 -25.77 3.86
C CYS A 95 11.96 -26.19 5.01
N ALA A 96 11.33 -27.35 4.87
CA ALA A 96 10.44 -27.92 5.88
C ALA A 96 11.22 -28.50 7.07
#